data_AF-A0A7V7D785-F1
#
_entry.id   AF-A0A7V7D785-F1
#
_cell.length_a   1.000
_cell.length_b   1.000
_cell.length_c   1.000
_cell.angle_alpha   90.00
_cell.angle_beta   90.00
_cell.angle_gamma   90.00
#
_symmetry.space_group_name_H-M   'P 1'
#
loop_
_entity.id
_entity.type
_entity.pdbx_description
1 polymer ?
#
loop_
_entity_poly.entity_id
_entity_poly.type
_entity_poly.pdbx_seq_one_letter_code
_entity_poly.pdbx_strand_id
1 'polypeptide(L)'
;CGCTAAIEVVFKAGREVEKKEYVAEAVDDMVYFVTRHVERISEYQDFSRDMMSFLNLKSKSNPVLKQFLDSMETITQQIPQEYNRQKENIKTLEYAAELARKTKALTHKKNPQNLPTFSDLSEKWRAMGGAQDELIAKFHSITRKLFQEAGYSCVNQPRALEIAREVRRRCRKCLRNPDGYEIWPDY
;
A
#
# COMPACT_ATOMS: atom_id res chain seq x y z
N CYS A 1 -8.23 8.21 9.69
CA CYS A 1 -7.36 7.44 10.62
C CYS A 1 -7.56 7.96 12.04
N GLY A 2 -7.21 7.16 13.06
CA GLY A 2 -7.37 7.54 14.48
C GLY A 2 -6.57 8.77 14.90
N CYS A 3 -5.34 8.94 14.37
CA CYS A 3 -4.49 10.09 14.72
C CYS A 3 -5.11 11.43 14.33
N THR A 4 -5.67 11.56 13.12
CA THR A 4 -6.32 12.82 12.72
C THR A 4 -7.54 13.14 13.57
N ALA A 5 -8.34 12.15 13.96
CA ALA A 5 -9.48 12.34 14.86
C ALA A 5 -9.03 12.78 16.27
N ALA A 6 -7.94 12.20 16.79
CA ALA A 6 -7.39 12.55 18.09
C ALA A 6 -6.82 13.97 18.13
N ILE A 7 -6.11 14.39 17.07
CA ILE A 7 -5.64 15.77 16.93
C ILE A 7 -6.83 16.73 16.79
N GLU A 8 -7.88 16.36 16.04
CA GLU A 8 -9.07 17.20 15.86
C GLU A 8 -9.73 17.59 17.19
N VAL A 9 -9.79 16.68 18.16
CA VAL A 9 -10.29 16.94 19.51
C VAL A 9 -9.49 18.04 20.21
N VAL A 10 -8.16 18.03 20.06
CA VAL A 10 -7.27 19.05 20.64
C VAL A 10 -7.55 20.43 20.05
N PHE A 11 -7.71 20.52 18.72
CA PHE A 11 -7.99 21.78 18.03
C PHE A 11 -9.40 22.30 18.36
N LYS A 12 -10.41 21.42 18.44
CA LYS A 12 -11.78 21.81 18.84
C LYS A 12 -11.84 22.34 20.27
N ALA A 13 -11.04 21.77 21.17
CA ALA A 13 -10.91 22.26 22.55
C ALA A 13 -10.10 23.56 22.66
N GLY A 14 -9.50 24.05 21.56
CA GLY A 14 -8.58 25.16 21.61
C GLY A 14 -7.42 24.88 22.55
N ARG A 15 -6.78 23.71 22.46
CA ARG A 15 -5.62 23.31 23.27
C ARG A 15 -4.37 22.99 22.46
N GLU A 16 -4.34 23.33 21.18
CA GLU A 16 -3.27 22.97 20.24
C GLU A 16 -1.87 23.48 20.62
N VAL A 17 -1.76 24.62 21.31
CA VAL A 17 -0.47 25.14 21.83
C VAL A 17 -0.06 24.42 23.12
N GLU A 18 -1.01 24.17 24.01
CA GLU A 18 -0.76 23.49 25.29
C GLU A 18 -0.43 21.99 25.09
N LYS A 19 -1.00 21.39 24.05
CA LYS A 19 -0.84 19.98 23.67
C LYS A 19 0.07 19.81 22.46
N LYS A 20 1.02 20.72 22.27
CA LYS A 20 1.93 20.74 21.11
C LYS A 20 2.68 19.42 20.95
N GLU A 21 3.24 18.89 22.03
CA GLU A 21 4.02 17.65 22.03
C GLU A 21 3.16 16.46 21.61
N TYR A 22 1.96 16.36 22.18
CA TYR A 22 0.98 15.34 21.81
C TYR A 22 0.60 15.38 20.32
N VAL A 23 0.36 16.58 19.78
CA VAL A 23 0.07 16.74 18.34
C VAL A 23 1.30 16.37 17.51
N ALA A 24 2.51 16.73 17.95
CA ALA A 24 3.74 16.42 17.23
C ALA A 24 3.98 14.90 17.17
N GLU A 25 3.83 14.19 18.29
CA GLU A 25 3.93 12.73 18.38
C GLU A 25 2.90 12.05 17.46
N ALA A 26 1.64 12.46 17.53
CA ALA A 26 0.60 11.89 16.66
C ALA A 26 0.86 12.15 15.16
N VAL A 27 1.50 13.26 14.81
CA VAL A 27 1.95 13.54 13.44
C VAL A 27 3.14 12.67 13.05
N ASP A 28 4.09 12.44 13.95
CA ASP A 28 5.24 11.57 13.69
C ASP A 28 4.81 10.11 13.49
N ASP A 29 3.81 9.64 14.25
CA ASP A 29 3.20 8.33 14.03
C ASP A 29 2.55 8.22 12.64
N MET A 30 1.85 9.28 12.19
CA MET A 30 1.27 9.31 10.83
C MET A 30 2.35 9.27 9.75
N VAL A 31 3.45 10.01 9.93
CA VAL A 31 4.58 9.99 8.99
C VAL A 31 5.21 8.60 8.95
N TYR A 32 5.46 7.99 10.11
CA TYR A 32 6.01 6.63 10.19
C TYR A 32 5.11 5.64 9.44
N PHE A 33 3.80 5.68 9.69
CA PHE A 33 2.84 4.81 9.02
C PHE A 33 2.88 4.95 7.50
N VAL A 34 2.87 6.19 6.99
CA VAL A 34 2.99 6.47 5.56
C VAL A 34 4.30 5.96 4.98
N THR A 35 5.42 6.12 5.69
CA THR A 35 6.72 5.57 5.25
C THR A 35 6.66 4.04 5.13
N ARG A 36 6.11 3.35 6.13
CA ARG A 36 5.93 1.88 6.08
C ARG A 36 5.06 1.45 4.90
N HIS A 37 4.02 2.21 4.59
CA HIS A 37 3.11 1.94 3.48
C HIS A 37 3.79 2.12 2.11
N VAL A 38 4.53 3.21 1.93
CA VAL A 38 5.31 3.44 0.71
C VAL A 38 6.34 2.33 0.48
N GLU A 39 7.04 1.89 1.54
CA GLU A 39 7.96 0.75 1.47
C GLU A 39 7.22 -0.53 1.04
N ARG A 40 6.07 -0.82 1.66
CA ARG A 40 5.27 -2.02 1.33
C ARG A 40 4.75 -1.99 -0.10
N ILE A 41 4.30 -0.83 -0.59
CA ILE A 41 3.93 -0.61 -2.00
C ILE A 41 5.12 -0.90 -2.92
N SER A 42 6.34 -0.46 -2.55
CA SER A 42 7.55 -0.75 -3.31
C SER A 42 7.85 -2.25 -3.37
N GLU A 43 7.74 -2.97 -2.25
CA GLU A 43 7.96 -4.42 -2.20
C GLU A 43 7.05 -5.18 -3.19
N TYR A 44 5.79 -4.77 -3.30
CA TYR A 44 4.85 -5.35 -4.27
C TYR A 44 5.20 -5.04 -5.72
N GLN A 45 5.64 -3.81 -6.00
CA GLN A 45 6.12 -3.45 -7.33
C GLN A 45 7.38 -4.24 -7.72
N ASP A 46 8.32 -4.39 -6.79
CA ASP A 46 9.54 -5.18 -6.98
C ASP A 46 9.21 -6.64 -7.25
N PHE A 47 8.29 -7.21 -6.47
CA PHE A 47 7.74 -8.54 -6.70
C PHE A 47 7.12 -8.67 -8.09
N SER A 48 6.30 -7.71 -8.52
CA SER A 48 5.67 -7.76 -9.85
C SER A 48 6.70 -7.74 -10.97
N ARG A 49 7.73 -6.88 -10.88
CA ARG A 49 8.82 -6.83 -11.87
C ARG A 49 9.59 -8.15 -11.94
N ASP A 50 10.01 -8.68 -10.78
CA ASP A 50 10.71 -9.97 -10.68
C ASP A 50 9.87 -11.13 -11.22
N MET A 51 8.58 -11.18 -10.86
CA MET A 51 7.65 -12.19 -11.35
C MET A 51 7.46 -12.10 -12.87
N MET A 52 7.24 -10.91 -13.42
CA MET A 52 7.14 -10.73 -14.87
C MET A 52 8.42 -11.16 -15.60
N SER A 53 9.60 -10.83 -15.07
CA SER A 53 10.87 -11.31 -15.64
C SER A 53 10.97 -12.84 -15.63
N PHE A 54 10.56 -13.48 -14.52
CA PHE A 54 10.53 -14.94 -14.42
C PHE A 54 9.56 -15.58 -15.42
N LEU A 55 8.32 -15.08 -15.51
CA LEU A 55 7.29 -15.61 -16.42
C LEU A 55 7.70 -15.47 -17.88
N ASN A 56 8.23 -14.31 -18.28
CA ASN A 56 8.75 -14.08 -19.63
C ASN A 56 9.86 -15.07 -20.01
N LEU A 57 10.78 -15.37 -19.08
CA LEU A 57 11.84 -16.36 -19.32
C LEU A 57 11.27 -17.77 -19.51
N LYS A 58 10.27 -18.14 -18.70
CA LYS A 58 9.60 -19.43 -18.81
C LYS A 58 8.76 -19.55 -20.08
N SER A 59 8.14 -18.47 -20.53
CA SER A 59 7.33 -18.41 -21.75
C SER A 59 8.18 -18.71 -22.99
N LYS A 60 9.37 -18.12 -23.08
CA LYS A 60 10.33 -18.38 -24.18
C LYS A 60 10.82 -19.83 -24.22
N SER A 61 11.01 -20.45 -23.06
CA SER A 61 11.56 -21.82 -22.96
C SER A 61 10.50 -22.92 -22.95
N ASN A 62 9.21 -22.57 -22.78
CA ASN A 62 8.12 -23.54 -22.68
C ASN A 62 6.88 -23.11 -23.49
N PRO A 63 6.93 -23.07 -24.84
CA PRO A 63 5.79 -22.63 -25.66
C PRO A 63 4.50 -23.43 -25.44
N VAL A 64 4.62 -24.71 -25.07
CA VAL A 64 3.48 -25.60 -24.77
C VAL A 64 2.70 -25.15 -23.52
N LEU A 65 3.32 -24.36 -22.63
CA LEU A 65 2.70 -23.83 -21.41
C LEU A 65 2.15 -22.41 -21.59
N LYS A 66 2.03 -21.94 -22.84
CA LYS A 66 1.63 -20.55 -23.13
C LYS A 66 0.38 -20.12 -22.37
N GLN A 67 -0.71 -20.87 -22.44
CA GLN A 67 -1.96 -20.50 -21.78
C GLN A 67 -1.82 -20.37 -20.25
N PHE A 68 -1.05 -21.27 -19.62
CA PHE A 68 -0.76 -21.21 -18.18
C PHE A 68 0.08 -19.99 -17.82
N LEU A 69 1.09 -19.66 -18.64
CA LEU A 69 1.97 -18.52 -18.37
C LEU A 69 1.28 -17.19 -18.64
N ASP A 70 0.49 -17.10 -19.71
CA ASP A 70 -0.28 -15.91 -20.07
C ASP A 70 -1.28 -15.53 -18.95
N SER A 71 -1.90 -16.53 -18.28
CA SER A 71 -2.80 -16.25 -17.15
C SER A 71 -2.06 -15.69 -15.93
N MET A 72 -0.88 -16.22 -15.62
CA MET A 72 -0.01 -15.68 -14.57
C MET A 72 0.45 -14.26 -14.88
N GLU A 73 0.84 -13.99 -16.12
CA GLU A 73 1.29 -12.68 -16.57
C GLU A 73 0.14 -11.67 -16.47
N THR A 74 -1.07 -12.04 -16.91
CA THR A 74 -2.27 -11.21 -16.82
C THR A 74 -2.58 -10.79 -15.38
N ILE A 75 -2.46 -11.71 -14.41
CA ILE A 75 -2.67 -11.37 -12.99
C ILE A 75 -1.54 -10.49 -12.48
N THR A 76 -0.29 -10.82 -12.79
CA THR A 76 0.89 -10.09 -12.31
C THR A 76 0.91 -8.64 -12.80
N GLN A 77 0.44 -8.39 -14.04
CA GLN A 77 0.34 -7.06 -14.64
C GLN A 77 -0.68 -6.15 -13.94
N GLN A 78 -1.63 -6.69 -13.16
CA GLN A 78 -2.59 -5.87 -12.43
C GLN A 78 -1.90 -5.01 -11.36
N ILE A 79 -0.77 -5.46 -10.78
CA ILE A 79 -0.03 -4.68 -9.77
C ILE A 79 0.44 -3.32 -10.34
N PRO A 80 1.24 -3.25 -11.42
CA PRO A 80 1.67 -1.97 -11.98
C PRO A 80 0.51 -1.16 -12.56
N GLN A 81 -0.56 -1.79 -13.04
CA GLN A 81 -1.77 -1.07 -13.50
C GLN A 81 -2.45 -0.34 -12.35
N GLU A 82 -2.66 -1.03 -11.23
CA GLU A 82 -3.26 -0.47 -10.02
C GLU A 82 -2.38 0.64 -9.41
N TYR A 83 -1.05 0.43 -9.39
CA TYR A 83 -0.11 1.49 -9.01
C TYR A 83 -0.30 2.75 -9.87
N ASN A 84 -0.28 2.60 -11.19
CA ASN A 84 -0.39 3.73 -12.11
C ASN A 84 -1.73 4.46 -11.97
N ARG A 85 -2.80 3.76 -11.62
CA ARG A 85 -4.11 4.36 -11.35
C ARG A 85 -4.12 5.18 -10.07
N GLN A 86 -3.40 4.75 -9.03
CA GLN A 86 -3.39 5.39 -7.72
C GLN A 86 -2.19 6.32 -7.47
N LYS A 87 -1.20 6.37 -8.37
CA LYS A 87 0.07 7.11 -8.19
C LYS A 87 -0.11 8.57 -7.75
N GLU A 88 -1.14 9.24 -8.27
CA GLU A 88 -1.42 10.64 -7.94
C GLU A 88 -2.11 10.79 -6.57
N ASN A 89 -2.76 9.74 -6.08
CA ASN A 89 -3.53 9.74 -4.83
C ASN A 89 -2.70 9.29 -3.63
N ILE A 90 -1.78 8.34 -3.81
CA ILE A 90 -0.90 7.86 -2.74
C ILE A 90 0.14 8.89 -2.31
N LYS A 91 0.38 9.91 -3.15
CA LYS A 91 1.34 11.01 -2.94
C LYS A 91 2.77 10.52 -2.62
N THR A 92 3.66 11.47 -2.37
CA THR A 92 5.08 11.19 -2.09
C THR A 92 5.40 11.43 -0.61
N LEU A 93 6.56 10.95 -0.16
CA LEU A 93 7.03 11.21 1.20
C LEU A 93 7.31 12.71 1.44
N GLU A 94 7.70 13.45 0.40
CA GLU A 94 7.86 14.91 0.48
C GLU A 94 6.53 15.59 0.76
N TYR A 95 5.44 15.12 0.15
CA TYR A 95 4.10 15.62 0.42
C TYR A 95 3.68 15.33 1.86
N ALA A 96 3.93 14.12 2.36
CA ALA A 96 3.66 13.76 3.76
C ALA A 96 4.49 14.62 4.74
N ALA A 97 5.77 14.87 4.43
CA ALA A 97 6.64 15.75 5.22
C ALA A 97 6.16 17.21 5.20
N GLU A 98 5.63 17.68 4.07
CA GLU A 98 5.00 18.99 3.97
C GLU A 98 3.75 19.10 4.86
N LEU A 99 2.85 18.11 4.79
CA LEU A 99 1.67 18.05 5.66
C LEU A 99 2.08 18.03 7.13
N ALA A 100 3.08 17.23 7.49
CA ALA A 100 3.57 17.14 8.86
C ALA A 100 4.08 18.48 9.39
N ARG A 101 4.93 19.17 8.61
CA ARG A 101 5.42 20.52 8.96
C ARG A 101 4.27 21.51 9.13
N LYS A 102 3.31 21.51 8.20
CA LYS A 102 2.15 22.41 8.25
C LYS A 102 1.28 22.13 9.47
N THR A 103 0.97 20.88 9.77
CA THR A 103 0.18 20.50 10.95
C THR A 103 0.88 20.90 12.25
N LYS A 104 2.17 20.60 12.40
CA LYS A 104 2.94 20.98 13.60
C LYS A 104 3.02 22.50 13.77
N ALA A 105 3.17 23.26 12.69
CA ALA A 105 3.24 24.72 12.76
C ALA A 105 2.00 25.38 13.36
N LEU A 106 0.82 24.76 13.23
CA LEU A 106 -0.42 25.28 13.83
C LEU A 106 -0.39 25.30 15.37
N THR A 107 0.49 24.52 15.99
CA THR A 107 0.65 24.43 17.46
C THR A 107 1.56 25.52 18.03
N HIS A 108 2.23 26.32 17.19
CA HIS A 108 3.23 27.29 17.67
C HIS A 108 2.61 28.51 18.34
N LYS A 109 1.41 28.92 17.91
CA LYS A 109 0.68 30.03 18.48
C LYS A 109 -0.81 29.86 18.28
N LYS A 110 -1.60 30.47 19.17
CA LYS A 110 -3.05 30.54 19.01
C LYS A 110 -3.42 31.39 17.81
N ASN A 111 -4.32 30.87 16.99
CA ASN A 111 -4.90 31.57 15.85
C ASN A 111 -6.31 31.01 15.59
N PRO A 112 -7.35 31.87 15.42
CA PRO A 112 -8.69 31.43 15.02
C PRO A 112 -8.71 30.54 13.76
N GLN A 113 -7.74 30.70 12.86
CA GLN A 113 -7.62 29.90 11.65
C GLN A 113 -7.01 28.51 11.86
N ASN A 114 -6.52 28.17 13.05
CA ASN A 114 -5.86 26.89 13.31
C ASN A 114 -6.80 25.70 13.09
N LEU A 115 -8.02 25.73 13.63
CA LEU A 115 -8.98 24.63 13.49
C LEU A 115 -9.45 24.44 12.04
N PRO A 116 -9.89 25.49 11.30
CA PRO A 116 -10.20 25.36 9.88
C PRO A 116 -9.02 24.82 9.07
N THR A 117 -7.81 25.35 9.29
CA THR A 117 -6.60 24.90 8.58
C THR A 117 -6.28 23.44 8.90
N PHE A 118 -6.44 23.02 10.15
CA PHE A 118 -6.25 21.63 10.53
C PHE A 118 -7.29 20.72 9.85
N SER A 119 -8.54 21.16 9.72
CA SER A 119 -9.58 20.40 8.99
C SER A 119 -9.13 20.07 7.57
N ASP A 120 -8.67 21.07 6.81
CA ASP A 120 -8.19 20.89 5.44
C ASP A 120 -6.96 19.97 5.36
N LEU A 121 -6.03 20.09 6.32
CA LEU A 121 -4.87 19.21 6.39
C LEU A 121 -5.27 17.77 6.74
N SER A 122 -6.25 17.60 7.62
CA SER A 122 -6.74 16.29 8.06
C SER A 122 -7.40 15.52 6.92
N GLU A 123 -8.12 16.21 6.03
CA GLU A 123 -8.68 15.61 4.81
C GLU A 123 -7.58 15.12 3.87
N LYS A 124 -6.52 15.91 3.69
CA LYS A 124 -5.36 15.53 2.87
C LYS A 124 -4.64 14.30 3.42
N TRP A 125 -4.42 14.25 4.74
CA TRP A 125 -3.86 13.07 5.41
C TRP A 125 -4.73 11.83 5.19
N ARG A 126 -6.05 11.96 5.37
CA ARG A 126 -7.00 10.84 5.21
C ARG A 126 -7.08 10.37 3.75
N ALA A 127 -7.10 11.28 2.79
CA ALA A 127 -7.15 10.95 1.37
C ALA A 127 -5.89 10.19 0.93
N MET A 128 -4.71 10.68 1.29
CA MET A 128 -3.44 10.02 0.99
C MET A 128 -3.34 8.64 1.67
N GLY A 129 -3.58 8.57 2.98
CA GLY A 129 -3.50 7.32 3.74
C GLY A 129 -4.51 6.28 3.24
N GLY A 130 -5.76 6.68 3.02
CA GLY A 130 -6.80 5.78 2.50
C GLY A 130 -6.47 5.22 1.11
N ALA A 131 -5.85 6.02 0.24
CA ALA A 131 -5.39 5.54 -1.06
C ALA A 131 -4.25 4.52 -0.95
N GLN A 132 -3.34 4.70 0.03
CA GLN A 132 -2.26 3.73 0.30
C GLN A 132 -2.82 2.43 0.88
N ASP A 133 -3.72 2.52 1.87
CA ASP A 133 -4.42 1.38 2.49
C ASP A 133 -5.11 0.52 1.40
N GLU A 134 -5.91 1.16 0.53
CA GLU A 134 -6.64 0.50 -0.55
C GLU A 134 -5.71 -0.18 -1.55
N LEU A 135 -4.60 0.48 -1.92
CA LEU A 135 -3.65 -0.04 -2.89
C LEU A 135 -2.92 -1.28 -2.35
N ILE A 136 -2.48 -1.24 -1.09
CA ILE A 136 -1.83 -2.37 -0.42
C ILE A 136 -2.79 -3.56 -0.34
N ALA A 137 -4.04 -3.34 0.05
CA ALA A 137 -5.08 -4.38 0.08
C ALA A 137 -5.28 -5.02 -1.31
N LYS A 138 -5.29 -4.22 -2.38
CA LYS A 138 -5.39 -4.69 -3.77
C LYS A 138 -4.19 -5.52 -4.19
N PHE A 139 -2.97 -5.03 -3.95
CA PHE A 139 -1.75 -5.78 -4.27
C PHE A 139 -1.68 -7.13 -3.57
N HIS A 140 -2.09 -7.14 -2.29
CA HIS A 140 -2.16 -8.34 -1.51
C HIS A 140 -3.16 -9.35 -2.13
N SER A 141 -4.35 -8.89 -2.48
CA SER A 141 -5.40 -9.69 -3.13
C SER A 141 -4.96 -10.25 -4.49
N ILE A 142 -4.33 -9.42 -5.33
CA ILE A 142 -3.77 -9.83 -6.63
C ILE A 142 -2.70 -10.91 -6.44
N THR A 143 -1.81 -10.73 -5.46
CA THR A 143 -0.73 -11.69 -5.18
C THR A 143 -1.27 -13.03 -4.67
N ARG A 144 -2.34 -13.02 -3.86
CA ARG A 144 -3.04 -14.25 -3.47
C ARG A 144 -3.76 -14.92 -4.64
N LYS A 145 -4.42 -14.15 -5.50
CA LYS A 145 -5.04 -14.65 -6.72
C LYS A 145 -4.01 -15.34 -7.61
N LEU A 146 -2.83 -14.74 -7.78
CA LEU A 146 -1.72 -15.35 -8.53
C LEU A 146 -1.26 -16.67 -7.90
N PHE A 147 -1.12 -16.72 -6.57
CA PHE A 147 -0.77 -17.95 -5.85
C PHE A 147 -1.80 -19.07 -6.05
N GLN A 148 -3.09 -18.74 -5.99
CA GLN A 148 -4.20 -19.67 -6.18
C GLN A 148 -4.25 -20.17 -7.62
N GLU A 149 -4.28 -19.26 -8.59
CA GLU A 149 -4.33 -19.58 -10.02
C GLU A 149 -3.15 -20.47 -10.43
N ALA A 150 -1.94 -20.19 -9.93
CA ALA A 150 -0.77 -21.04 -10.20
C ALA A 150 -0.98 -22.49 -9.72
N GLY A 151 -1.71 -22.71 -8.63
CA GLY A 151 -2.01 -24.04 -8.11
C GLY A 151 -3.15 -24.74 -8.86
N TYR A 152 -4.21 -24.01 -9.19
CA TYR A 152 -5.39 -24.58 -9.85
C TYR A 152 -5.11 -24.90 -11.32
N SER A 153 -4.44 -24.00 -12.03
CA SER A 153 -4.23 -24.12 -13.46
C SER A 153 -3.13 -25.11 -13.85
N CYS A 154 -2.41 -25.69 -12.87
CA CYS A 154 -1.44 -26.76 -13.12
C CYS A 154 -1.97 -28.18 -12.84
N VAL A 155 -3.20 -28.35 -12.33
CA VAL A 155 -3.73 -29.65 -11.85
C VAL A 155 -3.64 -30.74 -12.93
N ASN A 156 -3.99 -30.42 -14.18
CA ASN A 156 -3.98 -31.36 -15.30
C ASN A 156 -2.77 -31.17 -16.23
N GLN A 157 -1.75 -30.40 -15.80
CA GLN A 157 -0.60 -30.06 -16.63
C GLN A 157 0.72 -30.31 -15.88
N PRO A 158 1.19 -31.57 -15.81
CA PRO A 158 2.39 -31.93 -15.03
C PRO A 158 3.63 -31.11 -15.39
N ARG A 159 3.78 -30.73 -16.66
CA ARG A 159 4.88 -29.88 -17.15
C ARG A 159 4.89 -28.49 -16.53
N ALA A 160 3.75 -27.99 -16.04
CA ALA A 160 3.64 -26.69 -15.37
C ALA A 160 4.00 -26.75 -13.88
N LEU A 161 4.12 -27.94 -13.28
CA LEU A 161 4.21 -28.11 -11.82
C LEU A 161 5.38 -27.38 -11.19
N GLU A 162 6.57 -27.45 -11.79
CA GLU A 162 7.76 -26.77 -11.25
C GLU A 162 7.61 -25.25 -11.30
N ILE A 163 7.06 -24.73 -12.39
CA ILE A 163 6.81 -23.30 -12.56
C ILE A 163 5.75 -22.85 -11.55
N ALA A 164 4.64 -23.58 -11.42
CA ALA A 164 3.59 -23.31 -10.45
C ALA A 164 4.12 -23.27 -9.01
N ARG A 165 4.99 -24.21 -8.63
CA ARG A 165 5.63 -24.24 -7.31
C ARG A 165 6.48 -23.01 -7.08
N GLU A 166 7.24 -22.58 -8.08
CA GLU A 166 8.10 -21.39 -7.98
C GLU A 166 7.28 -20.10 -7.90
N VAL A 167 6.24 -19.95 -8.72
CA VAL A 167 5.29 -18.82 -8.61
C VAL A 167 4.72 -18.75 -7.20
N ARG A 168 4.22 -19.88 -6.69
CA ARG A 168 3.65 -19.99 -5.34
C ARG A 168 4.66 -19.71 -4.24
N ARG A 169 5.93 -20.06 -4.43
CA ARG A 169 7.02 -19.76 -3.48
C ARG A 169 7.29 -18.26 -3.42
N ARG A 170 7.37 -17.58 -4.58
CA ARG A 170 7.56 -16.13 -4.67
C ARG A 170 6.40 -15.35 -4.08
N CYS A 171 5.16 -15.75 -4.40
CA CYS A 171 3.96 -15.15 -3.79
C CYS A 171 3.99 -15.29 -2.27
N ARG A 172 4.28 -16.49 -1.75
CA ARG A 172 4.40 -16.71 -0.29
C ARG A 172 5.48 -15.86 0.36
N LYS A 173 6.58 -15.55 -0.34
CA LYS A 173 7.63 -14.66 0.17
C LYS A 173 7.12 -13.21 0.25
N CYS A 174 6.43 -12.74 -0.79
CA CYS A 174 5.86 -11.40 -0.85
C CYS A 174 4.73 -11.18 0.19
N LEU A 175 3.89 -12.20 0.41
CA LEU A 175 2.76 -12.18 1.35
C LEU A 175 3.16 -12.34 2.82
N ARG A 176 4.46 -12.41 3.15
CA ARG A 176 4.89 -12.51 4.56
C ARG A 176 4.63 -11.21 5.29
N ASN A 177 4.36 -11.31 6.60
CA ASN A 177 4.18 -10.19 7.51
C ASN A 177 3.14 -9.17 7.03
N PRO A 178 1.90 -9.60 6.73
CA PRO A 178 0.86 -8.68 6.29
C PRO A 178 0.53 -7.65 7.37
N ASP A 179 0.38 -6.40 6.96
CA ASP A 179 -0.18 -5.31 7.78
C ASP A 179 -1.68 -5.56 8.07
N GLY A 180 -2.25 -4.87 9.06
CA GLY A 180 -3.67 -4.96 9.40
C GLY A 180 -4.60 -4.64 8.23
N TYR A 181 -4.16 -3.77 7.31
CA TYR A 181 -4.89 -3.42 6.09
C TYR A 181 -4.76 -4.47 4.97
N GLU A 182 -3.93 -5.49 5.15
CA GLU A 182 -3.78 -6.62 4.24
C GLU A 182 -4.65 -7.83 4.65
N ILE A 183 -5.24 -7.80 5.85
CA ILE A 183 -6.01 -8.89 6.46
C ILE A 183 -7.44 -8.38 6.77
N TRP A 184 -8.30 -8.35 5.76
CA TRP A 184 -9.71 -7.96 5.95
C TRP A 184 -10.56 -9.10 6.55
N PRO A 185 -11.67 -8.83 7.27
CA PRO A 185 -12.49 -9.87 7.88
C PRO A 185 -13.24 -10.76 6.87
N ASP A 186 -13.60 -10.20 5.72
CA ASP A 186 -14.32 -10.90 4.64
C ASP A 186 -13.34 -11.62 3.69
N TYR A 187 -12.24 -12.09 4.28
CA TYR A 187 -11.25 -12.96 3.67
C TYR A 187 -11.80 -14.33 3.31
#